data_AF-A0AAD3VZ90-F1
#
_entry.id   AF-A0AAD3VZ90-F1
#
_cell.length_a   1.000
_cell.length_b   1.000
_cell.length_c   1.000
_cell.angle_alpha   90.00
_cell.angle_beta   90.00
_cell.angle_gamma   90.00
#
_symmetry.space_group_name_H-M   'P 1'
#
loop_
_entity.id
_entity.type
_entity.pdbx_description
1 polymer ?
#
loop_
_entity_poly.entity_id
_entity_poly.type
_entity_poly.pdbx_seq_one_letter_code
_entity_poly.pdbx_strand_id
1 'polypeptide(L)'
;MMQWEAVEVILEAVKQCPEVRAAFLKGSLALGIADEYSDVDFYCLVDATQMQQFLKKRLQLLEKYRPLIYYSESNFVGPQIVAVFDNGLHFDLYTVTMKTFPRVGQFQVLYDPDHLLDGFMAETTDHSLTWEQVERCFNSFSFSMLEFHSAWCRGDIAWSTRLASHLAGDLGVVLRHCYDPSNAQLGTKRLESVMPVGVRDELREALRFCCGEKIPSGVNMLASLMQETMEYLEKKSGRKVNWRLFRFMVERLGCN
;
A
#
# COMPACT_ATOMS: atom_id res chain seq x y z
N MET A 1 -19.71 3.27 -14.07
CA MET A 1 -19.16 2.53 -12.90
C MET A 1 -19.57 3.32 -11.66
N MET A 2 -20.00 2.67 -10.57
CA MET A 2 -20.59 3.39 -9.42
C MET A 2 -19.61 4.39 -8.77
N GLN A 3 -18.31 4.10 -8.84
CA GLN A 3 -17.21 4.94 -8.36
C GLN A 3 -17.25 6.33 -9.02
N TRP A 4 -17.37 6.37 -10.35
CA TRP A 4 -17.40 7.65 -11.10
C TRP A 4 -18.68 8.43 -10.86
N GLU A 5 -19.82 7.76 -10.71
CA GLU A 5 -21.09 8.40 -10.33
C GLU A 5 -20.97 9.08 -8.96
N ALA A 6 -20.39 8.38 -7.97
CA ALA A 6 -20.13 8.96 -6.65
C ALA A 6 -19.18 10.16 -6.72
N VAL A 7 -18.09 10.05 -7.48
CA VAL A 7 -17.12 11.13 -7.71
C VAL A 7 -17.83 12.35 -8.29
N GLU A 8 -18.65 12.20 -9.33
CA GLU A 8 -19.36 13.30 -9.97
C GLU A 8 -20.31 14.02 -9.00
N VAL A 9 -21.16 13.27 -8.28
CA VAL A 9 -22.14 13.85 -7.34
C VAL A 9 -21.44 14.58 -6.19
N ILE A 10 -20.40 13.97 -5.62
CA ILE A 10 -19.65 14.55 -4.49
C ILE A 10 -18.82 15.74 -4.96
N LEU A 11 -18.20 15.68 -6.14
CA LEU A 11 -17.45 16.78 -6.73
C LEU A 11 -18.32 18.02 -6.92
N GLU A 12 -19.55 17.87 -7.42
CA GLU A 12 -20.47 19.00 -7.57
C GLU A 12 -20.81 19.65 -6.24
N ALA A 13 -21.01 18.86 -5.16
CA ALA A 13 -21.21 19.41 -3.82
C ALA A 13 -19.94 20.10 -3.27
N VAL A 14 -18.77 19.53 -3.52
CA VAL A 14 -17.46 20.04 -3.10
C VAL A 14 -17.14 21.38 -3.79
N LYS A 15 -17.46 21.55 -5.08
CA LYS A 15 -17.27 22.82 -5.81
C LYS A 15 -18.04 24.00 -5.22
N GLN A 16 -19.13 23.73 -4.48
CA GLN A 16 -19.91 24.77 -3.80
C GLN A 16 -19.32 25.17 -2.43
N CYS A 17 -18.24 24.52 -1.98
CA CYS A 17 -17.58 24.83 -0.72
C CYS A 17 -16.47 25.87 -0.93
N PRO A 18 -16.61 27.11 -0.41
CA PRO A 18 -15.59 28.15 -0.58
C PRO A 18 -14.24 27.82 0.09
N GLU A 19 -14.22 26.84 0.99
CA GLU A 19 -13.00 26.34 1.63
C GLU A 19 -12.11 25.52 0.68
N VAL A 20 -12.71 24.95 -0.38
CA VAL A 20 -12.04 24.04 -1.32
C VAL A 20 -11.40 24.83 -2.44
N ARG A 21 -10.09 24.70 -2.54
CA ARG A 21 -9.27 25.37 -3.56
C ARG A 21 -8.99 24.46 -4.75
N ALA A 22 -8.90 23.16 -4.53
CA ALA A 22 -8.82 22.16 -5.59
C ALA A 22 -9.37 20.81 -5.12
N ALA A 23 -9.76 19.96 -6.05
CA ALA A 23 -10.12 18.57 -5.81
C ALA A 23 -9.46 17.65 -6.86
N PHE A 24 -9.01 16.48 -6.42
CA PHE A 24 -8.30 15.53 -7.26
C PHE A 24 -8.48 14.09 -6.76
N LEU A 25 -8.23 13.13 -7.63
CA LEU A 25 -8.20 11.70 -7.30
C LEU A 25 -6.78 11.20 -7.15
N LYS A 26 -6.59 10.19 -6.31
CA LYS A 26 -5.43 9.27 -6.36
C LYS A 26 -5.93 7.84 -6.58
N GLY A 27 -5.07 6.87 -6.32
CA GLY A 27 -5.44 5.46 -6.37
C GLY A 27 -5.71 4.95 -7.78
N SER A 28 -6.47 3.87 -7.88
CA SER A 28 -6.71 3.16 -9.14
C SER A 28 -7.49 4.00 -10.17
N LEU A 29 -8.39 4.89 -9.72
CA LEU A 29 -9.15 5.78 -10.60
C LEU A 29 -8.22 6.77 -11.30
N ALA A 30 -7.36 7.47 -10.55
CA ALA A 30 -6.41 8.42 -11.13
C ALA A 30 -5.41 7.77 -12.09
N LEU A 31 -5.09 6.48 -11.86
CA LEU A 31 -4.19 5.69 -12.69
C LEU A 31 -4.88 5.04 -13.91
N GLY A 32 -6.21 5.12 -14.02
CA GLY A 32 -6.98 4.48 -15.10
C GLY A 32 -6.98 2.95 -15.04
N ILE A 33 -6.67 2.35 -13.88
CA ILE A 33 -6.61 0.88 -13.67
C ILE A 33 -7.72 0.37 -12.75
N ALA A 34 -8.72 1.21 -12.48
CA ALA A 34 -9.86 0.90 -11.63
C ALA A 34 -10.75 -0.18 -12.24
N ASP A 35 -11.32 -1.01 -11.38
CA ASP A 35 -12.31 -2.05 -11.67
C ASP A 35 -13.51 -1.91 -10.72
N GLU A 36 -14.48 -2.82 -10.83
CA GLU A 36 -15.70 -2.80 -10.00
C GLU A 36 -15.43 -2.94 -8.49
N TYR A 37 -14.26 -3.43 -8.08
CA TYR A 37 -13.85 -3.63 -6.69
C TYR A 37 -13.00 -2.50 -6.13
N SER A 38 -12.70 -1.48 -6.95
CA SER A 38 -11.88 -0.35 -6.55
C SER A 38 -12.63 0.59 -5.61
N ASP A 39 -11.91 1.07 -4.60
CA ASP A 39 -12.28 2.20 -3.75
C ASP A 39 -12.10 3.53 -4.50
N VAL A 40 -12.55 4.63 -3.87
CA VAL A 40 -12.33 5.99 -4.37
C VAL A 40 -11.47 6.77 -3.40
N ASP A 41 -10.28 7.17 -3.84
CA ASP A 41 -9.37 8.06 -3.12
C ASP A 41 -9.58 9.52 -3.57
N PHE A 42 -10.51 10.24 -2.93
CA PHE A 42 -10.86 11.63 -3.27
C PHE A 42 -10.20 12.62 -2.32
N TYR A 43 -9.51 13.62 -2.87
CA TYR A 43 -8.81 14.64 -2.10
C TYR A 43 -9.40 16.02 -2.33
N CYS A 44 -9.61 16.75 -1.24
CA CYS A 44 -9.87 18.19 -1.25
C CYS A 44 -8.65 18.95 -0.72
N LEU A 45 -8.09 19.83 -1.54
CA LEU A 45 -7.11 20.83 -1.12
C LEU A 45 -7.87 22.03 -0.54
N VAL A 46 -7.63 22.34 0.73
CA VAL A 46 -8.25 23.45 1.44
C VAL A 46 -7.21 24.42 1.97
N ASP A 47 -7.61 25.67 2.17
CA ASP A 47 -6.80 26.63 2.92
C ASP A 47 -6.70 26.20 4.40
N ALA A 48 -5.51 26.29 4.98
CA ALA A 48 -5.27 25.91 6.37
C ALA A 48 -6.14 26.68 7.37
N THR A 49 -6.47 27.95 7.06
CA THR A 49 -7.35 28.80 7.88
C THR A 49 -8.81 28.36 7.85
N GLN A 50 -9.22 27.66 6.79
CA GLN A 50 -10.60 27.20 6.57
C GLN A 50 -10.79 25.70 6.85
N MET A 51 -9.70 24.96 7.11
CA MET A 51 -9.69 23.52 7.39
C MET A 51 -10.82 23.08 8.33
N GLN A 52 -10.93 23.69 9.52
CA GLN A 52 -11.91 23.28 10.53
C GLN A 52 -13.37 23.47 10.09
N GLN A 53 -13.64 24.41 9.20
CA GLN A 53 -14.98 24.63 8.66
C GLN A 53 -15.33 23.52 7.66
N PHE A 54 -14.38 23.16 6.77
CA PHE A 54 -14.56 22.08 5.82
C PHE A 54 -14.72 20.72 6.51
N LEU A 55 -13.88 20.42 7.51
CA LEU A 55 -13.89 19.12 8.20
C LEU A 55 -15.27 18.75 8.77
N LYS A 56 -16.03 19.74 9.26
CA LYS A 56 -17.39 19.57 9.83
C LYS A 56 -18.47 19.26 8.79
N LYS A 57 -18.25 19.61 7.51
CA LYS A 57 -19.23 19.44 6.42
C LYS A 57 -19.08 18.11 5.68
N ARG A 58 -17.92 17.46 5.78
CA ARG A 58 -17.53 16.30 4.96
C ARG A 58 -18.58 15.17 4.95
N LEU A 59 -19.15 14.80 6.09
CA LEU A 59 -20.19 13.75 6.14
C LEU A 59 -21.43 14.14 5.35
N GLN A 60 -21.90 15.39 5.51
CA GLN A 60 -23.07 15.90 4.78
C GLN A 60 -22.81 16.00 3.27
N LEU A 61 -21.55 16.21 2.86
CA LEU A 61 -21.16 16.20 1.45
C LEU A 61 -21.19 14.77 0.88
N LEU A 62 -20.65 13.79 1.61
CA LEU A 62 -20.68 12.38 1.19
C LEU A 62 -22.11 11.85 1.06
N GLU A 63 -22.98 12.19 2.01
CA GLU A 63 -24.41 11.80 2.01
C GLU A 63 -25.22 12.41 0.85
N LYS A 64 -24.64 13.31 0.04
CA LYS A 64 -25.28 13.77 -1.21
C LYS A 64 -25.35 12.70 -2.28
N TYR A 65 -24.40 11.75 -2.28
CA TYR A 65 -24.44 10.62 -3.19
C TYR A 65 -25.49 9.61 -2.74
N ARG A 66 -25.26 8.98 -1.58
CA ARG A 66 -26.10 7.92 -1.02
C ARG A 66 -25.97 7.90 0.51
N PRO A 67 -26.90 7.23 1.23
CA PRO A 67 -26.75 7.02 2.66
C PRO A 67 -25.45 6.28 3.00
N LEU A 68 -24.77 6.74 4.05
CA LEU A 68 -23.62 6.04 4.63
C LEU A 68 -24.12 4.95 5.59
N ILE A 69 -23.56 3.75 5.47
CA ILE A 69 -23.79 2.66 6.43
C ILE A 69 -22.62 2.49 7.41
N TYR A 70 -21.48 3.08 7.09
CA TYR A 70 -20.31 3.15 7.96
C TYR A 70 -19.47 4.39 7.65
N TYR A 71 -18.89 4.98 8.69
CA TYR A 71 -17.77 5.90 8.52
C TYR A 71 -16.83 5.86 9.74
N SER A 72 -15.57 6.22 9.53
CA SER A 72 -14.62 6.52 10.60
C SER A 72 -13.69 7.67 10.18
N GLU A 73 -13.05 8.29 11.15
CA GLU A 73 -12.04 9.32 10.91
C GLU A 73 -10.64 8.77 11.16
N SER A 74 -9.71 9.11 10.26
CA SER A 74 -8.30 8.78 10.37
C SER A 74 -7.44 10.00 10.00
N ASN A 75 -6.16 9.96 10.35
CA ASN A 75 -5.24 11.05 10.07
C ASN A 75 -3.83 10.52 9.78
N PHE A 76 -3.65 9.91 8.60
CA PHE A 76 -2.35 9.35 8.16
C PHE A 76 -1.59 10.33 7.26
N VAL A 77 -2.17 10.71 6.11
CA VAL A 77 -1.65 11.76 5.20
C VAL A 77 -2.18 13.15 5.60
N GLY A 78 -3.41 13.17 6.09
CA GLY A 78 -4.17 14.32 6.56
C GLY A 78 -5.53 13.83 7.06
N PRO A 79 -6.40 14.73 7.58
CA PRO A 79 -7.73 14.35 8.02
C PRO A 79 -8.51 13.64 6.90
N GLN A 80 -8.96 12.43 7.18
CA GLN A 80 -9.65 11.56 6.22
C GLN A 80 -10.96 11.06 6.85
N ILE A 81 -12.00 10.98 6.03
CA ILE A 81 -13.16 10.13 6.31
C ILE A 81 -13.04 8.87 5.48
N VAL A 82 -13.04 7.72 6.15
CA VAL A 82 -13.22 6.41 5.51
C VAL A 82 -14.70 6.11 5.55
N ALA A 83 -15.37 6.08 4.40
CA ALA A 83 -16.82 5.93 4.30
C ALA A 83 -17.21 4.70 3.48
N VAL A 84 -18.33 4.07 3.85
CA VAL A 84 -18.96 3.00 3.06
C VAL A 84 -20.45 3.34 2.86
N PHE A 85 -20.86 3.39 1.60
CA PHE A 85 -22.25 3.62 1.21
C PHE A 85 -23.09 2.34 1.28
N ASP A 86 -24.42 2.49 1.30
CA ASP A 86 -25.38 1.37 1.34
C ASP A 86 -25.29 0.37 0.17
N ASN A 87 -24.62 0.75 -0.93
CA ASN A 87 -24.31 -0.12 -2.06
C ASN A 87 -22.93 -0.83 -1.94
N GLY A 88 -22.24 -0.68 -0.81
CA GLY A 88 -20.93 -1.27 -0.55
C GLY A 88 -19.73 -0.49 -1.12
N LEU A 89 -19.95 0.67 -1.76
CA LEU A 89 -18.85 1.50 -2.25
C LEU A 89 -18.03 2.06 -1.08
N HIS A 90 -16.75 1.72 -1.03
CA HIS A 90 -15.76 2.33 -0.14
C HIS A 90 -15.22 3.62 -0.78
N PHE A 91 -15.34 4.72 -0.05
CA PHE A 91 -14.94 6.06 -0.48
C PHE A 91 -14.12 6.74 0.63
N ASP A 92 -12.89 7.11 0.30
CA ASP A 92 -12.00 7.85 1.18
C ASP A 92 -11.98 9.33 0.78
N LEU A 93 -12.42 10.20 1.70
CA LEU A 93 -12.39 11.65 1.52
C LEU A 93 -11.28 12.28 2.36
N TYR A 94 -10.18 12.61 1.71
CA TYR A 94 -9.02 13.26 2.30
C TYR A 94 -9.16 14.79 2.24
N THR A 95 -8.71 15.45 3.31
CA THR A 95 -8.57 16.91 3.35
C THR A 95 -7.11 17.26 3.57
N VAL A 96 -6.53 17.99 2.63
CA VAL A 96 -5.11 18.36 2.64
C VAL A 96 -4.93 19.86 2.46
N THR A 97 -3.74 20.34 2.82
CA THR A 97 -3.29 21.71 2.56
C THR A 97 -2.07 21.65 1.63
N MET A 98 -1.62 22.79 1.11
CA MET A 98 -0.36 22.86 0.34
C MET A 98 0.83 22.21 1.08
N LYS A 99 0.85 22.33 2.42
CA LYS A 99 1.91 21.76 3.26
C LYS A 99 1.82 20.23 3.38
N THR A 100 0.60 19.69 3.38
CA THR A 100 0.32 18.26 3.59
C THR A 100 -0.07 17.54 2.30
N PHE A 101 0.22 18.15 1.15
CA PHE A 101 -0.07 17.57 -0.15
C PHE A 101 0.69 16.23 -0.32
N PRO A 102 0.03 15.15 -0.78
CA PRO A 102 0.67 13.85 -0.98
C PRO A 102 1.60 13.85 -2.20
N ARG A 103 2.92 13.93 -1.95
CA ARG A 103 3.98 13.98 -2.98
C ARG A 103 4.38 12.63 -3.56
N VAL A 104 3.66 11.56 -3.26
CA VAL A 104 3.95 10.20 -3.76
C VAL A 104 2.76 9.69 -4.53
N GLY A 105 3.02 9.07 -5.69
CA GLY A 105 2.02 8.50 -6.58
C GLY A 105 1.35 9.55 -7.46
N GLN A 106 0.88 9.11 -8.63
CA GLN A 106 0.15 9.97 -9.56
C GLN A 106 -1.18 10.44 -8.99
N PHE A 107 -1.73 11.50 -9.56
CA PHE A 107 -3.04 12.02 -9.22
C PHE A 107 -3.72 12.60 -10.47
N GLN A 108 -5.05 12.65 -10.44
CA GLN A 108 -5.86 13.21 -11.51
C GLN A 108 -6.63 14.43 -10.98
N VAL A 109 -6.36 15.60 -11.54
CA VAL A 109 -7.07 16.83 -11.18
C VAL A 109 -8.53 16.75 -11.66
N LEU A 110 -9.47 17.07 -10.77
CA LEU A 110 -10.90 17.15 -11.08
C LEU A 110 -11.41 18.60 -11.06
N TYR A 111 -10.83 19.43 -10.20
CA TYR A 111 -11.18 20.84 -10.01
C TYR A 111 -9.97 21.60 -9.49
N ASP A 112 -9.53 22.65 -10.17
CA ASP A 112 -8.41 23.49 -9.73
C ASP A 112 -8.47 24.87 -10.43
N PRO A 113 -9.44 25.73 -10.07
CA PRO A 113 -9.67 27.00 -10.76
C PRO A 113 -8.50 27.98 -10.67
N ASP A 114 -7.65 27.82 -9.65
CA ASP A 114 -6.51 28.69 -9.37
C ASP A 114 -5.17 28.08 -9.85
N HIS A 115 -5.20 26.93 -10.53
CA HIS A 115 -4.02 26.23 -11.04
C HIS A 115 -2.96 25.92 -9.96
N LEU A 116 -3.40 25.58 -8.75
CA LEU A 116 -2.51 25.30 -7.61
C LEU A 116 -1.78 23.97 -7.75
N LEU A 117 -2.33 23.04 -8.55
CA LEU A 117 -1.84 21.67 -8.68
C LEU A 117 -0.79 21.48 -9.78
N ASP A 118 -0.66 22.42 -10.71
CA ASP A 118 0.31 22.36 -11.81
C ASP A 118 1.76 22.20 -11.31
N GLY A 119 2.10 22.90 -10.22
CA GLY A 119 3.43 22.81 -9.60
C GLY A 119 3.73 21.44 -8.98
N PHE A 120 2.71 20.70 -8.53
CA PHE A 120 2.90 19.40 -7.88
C PHE A 120 3.08 18.24 -8.86
N MET A 121 2.63 18.38 -10.11
CA MET A 121 2.79 17.36 -11.15
C MET A 121 4.26 16.93 -11.33
N ALA A 122 5.18 17.90 -11.26
CA ALA A 122 6.62 17.66 -11.37
C ALA A 122 7.26 17.17 -10.06
N GLU A 123 6.61 17.40 -8.92
CA GLU A 123 7.14 17.08 -7.59
C GLU A 123 6.71 15.70 -7.09
N THR A 124 5.67 15.10 -7.69
CA THR A 124 5.23 13.75 -7.30
C THR A 124 6.25 12.70 -7.70
N THR A 125 6.75 11.95 -6.73
CA THR A 125 7.59 10.78 -6.97
C THR A 125 6.72 9.54 -7.16
N ASP A 126 7.28 8.52 -7.78
CA ASP A 126 6.66 7.20 -7.80
C ASP A 126 6.76 6.51 -6.42
N HIS A 127 6.23 5.30 -6.34
CA HIS A 127 6.26 4.44 -5.16
C HIS A 127 7.56 3.60 -5.13
N SER A 128 8.66 4.10 -5.68
CA SER A 128 9.94 3.40 -5.66
C SER A 128 10.57 3.31 -4.28
N LEU A 129 11.57 2.44 -4.17
CA LEU A 129 12.38 2.29 -2.98
C LEU A 129 13.83 2.65 -3.26
N THR A 130 14.46 3.30 -2.28
CA THR A 130 15.91 3.38 -2.20
C THR A 130 16.48 2.01 -1.82
N TRP A 131 17.76 1.78 -2.13
CA TRP A 131 18.45 0.55 -1.71
C TRP A 131 18.43 0.35 -0.19
N GLU A 132 18.57 1.43 0.59
CA GLU A 132 18.54 1.36 2.05
C GLU A 132 17.18 0.83 2.55
N GLN A 133 16.08 1.19 1.88
CA GLN A 133 14.76 0.66 2.19
C GLN A 133 14.63 -0.82 1.81
N VAL A 134 15.21 -1.25 0.67
CA VAL A 134 15.27 -2.67 0.28
C VAL A 134 16.08 -3.47 1.31
N GLU A 135 17.25 -2.97 1.71
CA GLU A 135 18.08 -3.57 2.77
C GLU A 135 17.33 -3.66 4.10
N ARG A 136 16.56 -2.64 4.46
CA ARG A 136 15.72 -2.66 5.66
C ARG A 136 14.66 -3.76 5.60
N CYS A 137 14.00 -3.97 4.46
CA CYS A 137 13.06 -5.08 4.26
C CYS A 137 13.76 -6.43 4.40
N PHE A 138 14.95 -6.60 3.80
CA PHE A 138 15.74 -7.83 3.94
C PHE A 138 16.16 -8.11 5.40
N ASN A 139 16.58 -7.08 6.14
CA ASN A 139 16.94 -7.19 7.55
C ASN A 139 15.71 -7.51 8.43
N SER A 140 14.56 -6.87 8.15
CA SER A 140 13.28 -7.16 8.80
C SER A 140 12.83 -8.61 8.57
N PHE A 141 12.95 -9.10 7.33
CA PHE A 141 12.68 -10.48 6.98
C PHE A 141 13.57 -11.44 7.79
N SER A 142 14.87 -11.18 7.82
CA SER A 142 15.85 -11.99 8.55
C SER A 142 15.56 -12.04 10.05
N PHE A 143 15.15 -10.92 10.63
CA PHE A 143 14.76 -10.86 12.04
C PHE A 143 13.44 -11.57 12.30
N SER A 144 12.45 -11.42 11.43
CA SER A 144 11.17 -12.12 11.52
C SER A 144 11.33 -13.64 11.46
N MET A 145 12.34 -14.16 10.73
CA MET A 145 12.67 -15.59 10.75
C MET A 145 13.11 -16.06 12.15
N LEU A 146 13.88 -15.25 12.87
CA LEU A 146 14.32 -15.56 14.24
C LEU A 146 13.14 -15.64 15.21
N GLU A 147 12.22 -14.66 15.13
CA GLU A 147 11.00 -14.67 15.92
C GLU A 147 10.11 -15.86 15.55
N PHE A 148 10.00 -16.16 14.25
CA PHE A 148 9.21 -17.27 13.73
C PHE A 148 9.71 -18.61 14.28
N HIS A 149 11.01 -18.88 14.19
CA HIS A 149 11.62 -20.09 14.70
C HIS A 149 11.33 -20.25 16.20
N SER A 150 11.46 -19.17 16.97
CA SER A 150 11.20 -19.18 18.41
C SER A 150 9.73 -19.47 18.74
N ALA A 151 8.79 -18.89 17.98
CA ALA A 151 7.36 -19.15 18.11
C ALA A 151 7.01 -20.60 17.77
N TRP A 152 7.56 -21.10 16.65
CA TRP A 152 7.30 -22.44 16.15
C TRP A 152 7.77 -23.51 17.13
N CYS A 153 9.00 -23.39 17.63
CA CYS A 153 9.54 -24.35 18.60
C CYS A 153 8.80 -24.36 19.94
N ARG A 154 7.99 -23.33 20.24
CA ARG A 154 7.10 -23.29 21.42
C ARG A 154 5.71 -23.85 21.15
N GLY A 155 5.41 -24.22 19.91
CA GLY A 155 4.07 -24.64 19.48
C GLY A 155 3.08 -23.48 19.37
N ASP A 156 3.53 -22.23 19.26
CA ASP A 156 2.66 -21.06 19.10
C ASP A 156 2.23 -20.87 17.64
N ILE A 157 1.36 -21.77 17.17
CA ILE A 157 0.97 -21.88 15.76
C ILE A 157 0.34 -20.60 15.22
N ALA A 158 -0.52 -19.95 16.01
CA ALA A 158 -1.19 -18.71 15.60
C ALA A 158 -0.18 -17.57 15.41
N TRP A 159 0.76 -17.42 16.35
CA TRP A 159 1.82 -16.42 16.24
C TRP A 159 2.80 -16.73 15.10
N SER A 160 3.19 -18.00 14.94
CA SER A 160 4.01 -18.47 13.81
C SER A 160 3.38 -18.17 12.46
N THR A 161 2.06 -18.39 12.32
CA THR A 161 1.31 -18.06 11.08
C THR A 161 1.36 -16.56 10.80
N ARG A 162 1.17 -15.73 11.83
CA ARG A 162 1.28 -14.26 11.70
C ARG A 162 2.68 -13.84 11.28
N LEU A 163 3.73 -14.39 11.88
CA LEU A 163 5.11 -14.09 11.49
C LEU A 163 5.43 -14.54 10.07
N ALA A 164 4.90 -15.68 9.63
CA ALA A 164 5.00 -16.10 8.23
C ALA A 164 4.35 -15.08 7.26
N SER A 165 3.23 -14.45 7.66
CA SER A 165 2.62 -13.37 6.87
C SER A 165 3.48 -12.10 6.81
N HIS A 166 4.23 -11.79 7.87
CA HIS A 166 5.18 -10.66 7.85
C HIS A 166 6.33 -10.93 6.88
N LEU A 167 6.88 -12.16 6.90
CA LEU A 167 7.91 -12.61 5.94
C LEU A 167 7.42 -12.47 4.50
N ALA A 168 6.20 -12.92 4.21
CA ALA A 168 5.57 -12.76 2.90
C ALA A 168 5.42 -11.27 2.50
N GLY A 169 5.08 -10.40 3.45
CA GLY A 169 4.99 -8.95 3.24
C GLY A 169 6.33 -8.33 2.83
N ASP A 170 7.39 -8.60 3.60
CA ASP A 170 8.74 -8.11 3.31
C ASP A 170 9.26 -8.64 1.97
N LEU A 171 9.07 -9.94 1.69
CA LEU A 171 9.41 -10.53 0.40
C LEU A 171 8.63 -9.89 -0.75
N GLY A 172 7.33 -9.64 -0.58
CA GLY A 172 6.50 -8.99 -1.59
C GLY A 172 7.03 -7.61 -1.99
N VAL A 173 7.53 -6.83 -1.04
CA VAL A 173 8.16 -5.53 -1.30
C VAL A 173 9.46 -5.69 -2.11
N VAL A 174 10.31 -6.64 -1.73
CA VAL A 174 11.59 -6.89 -2.43
C VAL A 174 11.37 -7.44 -3.85
N LEU A 175 10.43 -8.39 -4.02
CA LEU A 175 10.01 -8.89 -5.33
C LEU A 175 9.44 -7.76 -6.19
N ARG A 176 8.59 -6.90 -5.62
CA ARG A 176 8.05 -5.76 -6.38
C ARG A 176 9.15 -4.78 -6.79
N HIS A 177 10.12 -4.51 -5.94
CA HIS A 177 11.29 -3.71 -6.33
C HIS A 177 12.06 -4.33 -7.50
N CYS A 178 12.14 -5.66 -7.58
CA CYS A 178 12.80 -6.37 -8.66
C CYS A 178 12.07 -6.23 -10.01
N TYR A 179 10.74 -6.37 -10.01
CA TYR A 179 9.94 -6.51 -11.24
C TYR A 179 9.11 -5.26 -11.62
N ASP A 180 8.77 -4.40 -10.67
CA ASP A 180 8.01 -3.15 -10.84
C ASP A 180 8.57 -2.06 -9.90
N PRO A 181 9.82 -1.61 -10.14
CA PRO A 181 10.57 -0.77 -9.20
C PRO A 181 9.89 0.56 -8.88
N SER A 182 9.16 1.15 -9.83
CA SER A 182 8.42 2.40 -9.62
C SER A 182 7.24 2.24 -8.67
N ASN A 183 6.80 1.01 -8.41
CA ASN A 183 5.67 0.72 -7.54
C ASN A 183 6.04 -0.12 -6.31
N ALA A 184 7.32 -0.27 -6.00
CA ALA A 184 7.86 -1.16 -4.97
C ALA A 184 7.13 -1.07 -3.60
N GLN A 185 6.75 0.12 -3.16
CA GLN A 185 6.02 0.33 -1.89
C GLN A 185 4.62 -0.29 -1.85
N LEU A 186 4.02 -0.65 -2.99
CA LEU A 186 2.73 -1.35 -3.03
C LEU A 186 2.81 -2.81 -2.51
N GLY A 187 4.02 -3.36 -2.35
CA GLY A 187 4.26 -4.70 -1.83
C GLY A 187 3.48 -5.77 -2.59
N THR A 188 2.64 -6.52 -1.89
CA THR A 188 1.87 -7.64 -2.47
C THR A 188 0.65 -7.19 -3.29
N LYS A 189 0.23 -5.92 -3.23
CA LYS A 189 -0.95 -5.42 -3.98
C LYS A 189 -0.74 -5.63 -5.47
N ARG A 190 -1.58 -6.49 -6.07
CA ARG A 190 -1.53 -6.89 -7.50
C ARG A 190 -0.15 -7.38 -7.97
N LEU A 191 0.74 -7.81 -7.06
CA LEU A 191 2.12 -8.20 -7.38
C LEU A 191 2.19 -9.32 -8.44
N GLU A 192 1.26 -10.27 -8.37
CA GLU A 192 1.19 -11.38 -9.32
C GLU A 192 1.02 -10.96 -10.78
N SER A 193 0.52 -9.75 -11.05
CA SER A 193 0.31 -9.24 -12.41
C SER A 193 1.58 -8.67 -13.06
N VAL A 194 2.63 -8.42 -12.27
CA VAL A 194 3.89 -7.82 -12.74
C VAL A 194 5.07 -8.76 -12.66
N MET A 195 4.90 -9.96 -12.08
CA MET A 195 5.97 -10.95 -11.93
C MET A 195 5.98 -12.01 -13.05
N PRO A 196 7.15 -12.58 -13.37
CA PRO A 196 7.24 -13.77 -14.21
C PRO A 196 6.42 -14.94 -13.65
N VAL A 197 5.85 -15.76 -14.54
CA VAL A 197 4.97 -16.89 -14.18
C VAL A 197 5.63 -17.86 -13.18
N GLY A 198 6.90 -18.23 -13.40
CA GLY A 198 7.62 -19.15 -12.49
C GLY A 198 7.71 -18.63 -11.07
N VAL A 199 8.19 -17.39 -10.90
CA VAL A 199 8.32 -16.72 -9.59
C VAL A 199 6.97 -16.55 -8.90
N ARG A 200 5.93 -16.21 -9.67
CA ARG A 200 4.56 -16.10 -9.15
C ARG A 200 4.06 -17.45 -8.61
N ASP A 201 4.28 -18.53 -9.35
CA ASP A 201 3.77 -19.84 -8.97
C ASP A 201 4.53 -20.40 -7.76
N GLU A 202 5.84 -20.16 -7.66
CA GLU A 202 6.66 -20.44 -6.47
C GLU A 202 6.19 -19.65 -5.23
N LEU A 203 5.92 -18.34 -5.40
CA LEU A 203 5.39 -17.52 -4.29
C LEU A 203 4.03 -18.06 -3.82
N ARG A 204 3.13 -18.40 -4.74
CA ARG A 204 1.80 -18.97 -4.39
C ARG A 204 1.93 -20.28 -3.62
N GLU A 205 2.87 -21.13 -4.02
CA GLU A 205 3.13 -22.39 -3.32
C GLU A 205 3.69 -22.14 -1.91
N ALA A 206 4.65 -21.21 -1.77
CA ALA A 206 5.18 -20.81 -0.47
C ALA A 206 4.06 -20.31 0.47
N LEU A 207 3.22 -19.38 -0.02
CA LEU A 207 2.10 -18.81 0.73
C LEU A 207 1.06 -19.86 1.15
N ARG A 208 0.80 -20.86 0.30
CA ARG A 208 -0.10 -21.98 0.61
C ARG A 208 0.36 -22.75 1.86
N PHE A 209 1.67 -22.87 2.05
CA PHE A 209 2.23 -23.56 3.20
C PHE A 209 2.45 -22.65 4.41
N CYS A 210 2.29 -21.33 4.30
CA CYS A 210 2.41 -20.40 5.43
C CYS A 210 1.27 -20.46 6.46
N CYS A 211 0.38 -21.45 6.37
CA CYS A 211 -0.65 -21.73 7.37
C CYS A 211 -0.74 -23.23 7.71
N GLY A 212 -1.21 -23.55 8.91
CA GLY A 212 -1.44 -24.92 9.36
C GLY A 212 -0.17 -25.64 9.81
N GLU A 213 -0.06 -26.94 9.52
CA GLU A 213 1.05 -27.79 10.00
C GLU A 213 2.33 -27.65 9.17
N LYS A 214 2.25 -27.03 7.99
CA LYS A 214 3.35 -26.93 7.02
C LYS A 214 4.04 -25.56 6.99
N ILE A 215 3.81 -24.72 8.01
CA ILE A 215 4.37 -23.36 8.08
C ILE A 215 5.89 -23.33 7.88
N PRO A 216 6.70 -24.22 8.49
CA PRO A 216 8.14 -24.24 8.26
C PRO A 216 8.52 -24.45 6.78
N SER A 217 7.80 -25.30 6.05
CA SER A 217 8.02 -25.51 4.62
C SER A 217 7.74 -24.24 3.82
N GLY A 218 6.64 -23.54 4.12
CA GLY A 218 6.33 -22.25 3.49
C GLY A 218 7.40 -21.19 3.78
N VAL A 219 7.85 -21.08 5.03
CA VAL A 219 8.91 -20.13 5.42
C VAL A 219 10.24 -20.44 4.72
N ASN A 220 10.60 -21.72 4.57
CA ASN A 220 11.80 -22.11 3.82
C ASN A 220 11.70 -21.70 2.34
N MET A 221 10.54 -21.88 1.71
CA MET A 221 10.33 -21.44 0.33
C MET A 221 10.39 -19.91 0.19
N LEU A 222 9.81 -19.15 1.14
CA LEU A 222 9.94 -17.70 1.18
C LEU A 222 11.40 -17.26 1.34
N ALA A 223 12.18 -17.97 2.17
CA ALA A 223 13.60 -17.67 2.36
C ALA A 223 14.39 -17.94 1.06
N SER A 224 14.15 -19.06 0.38
CA SER A 224 14.77 -19.34 -0.94
C SER A 224 14.48 -18.23 -1.95
N LEU A 225 13.22 -17.82 -2.10
CA LEU A 225 12.83 -16.71 -2.98
C LEU A 225 13.50 -15.38 -2.59
N MET A 226 13.57 -15.06 -1.29
CA MET A 226 14.26 -13.87 -0.80
C MET A 226 15.75 -13.90 -1.17
N GLN A 227 16.40 -15.05 -0.97
CA GLN A 227 17.82 -15.22 -1.28
C GLN A 227 18.08 -14.98 -2.77
N GLU A 228 17.37 -15.68 -3.65
CA GLU A 228 17.53 -15.56 -5.10
C GLU A 228 17.27 -14.12 -5.59
N THR A 229 16.22 -13.49 -5.07
CA THR A 229 15.87 -12.12 -5.44
C THR A 229 16.96 -11.13 -4.99
N MET A 230 17.46 -11.26 -3.76
CA MET A 230 18.50 -10.38 -3.24
C MET A 230 19.84 -10.58 -3.94
N GLU A 231 20.25 -11.82 -4.22
CA GLU A 231 21.47 -12.12 -5.00
C GLU A 231 21.40 -11.50 -6.40
N TYR A 232 20.24 -11.58 -7.06
CA TYR A 232 19.99 -10.90 -8.34
C TYR A 232 20.10 -9.37 -8.22
N LEU A 233 19.48 -8.79 -7.19
CA LEU A 233 19.50 -7.33 -6.95
C LEU A 233 20.89 -6.81 -6.60
N GLU A 234 21.67 -7.53 -5.80
CA GLU A 234 23.07 -7.19 -5.49
C GLU A 234 23.93 -7.23 -6.76
N LYS A 235 23.76 -8.26 -7.60
CA LYS A 235 24.46 -8.36 -8.90
C LYS A 235 24.11 -7.22 -9.84
N LYS A 236 22.83 -6.81 -9.87
CA LYS A 236 22.34 -5.73 -10.74
C LYS A 236 22.77 -4.34 -10.25
N SER A 237 22.77 -4.10 -8.94
CA SER A 237 23.02 -2.78 -8.34
C SER A 237 24.47 -2.54 -7.95
N GLY A 238 25.28 -3.59 -7.78
CA GLY A 238 26.63 -3.52 -7.23
C GLY A 238 26.67 -3.25 -5.72
N ARG A 239 25.52 -3.12 -5.06
CA ARG A 239 25.40 -2.91 -3.62
C ARG A 239 25.26 -4.25 -2.90
N LYS A 240 25.61 -4.29 -1.61
CA LYS A 240 25.57 -5.51 -0.79
C LYS A 240 24.78 -5.29 0.50
N VAL A 241 24.20 -6.37 1.02
CA VAL A 241 23.54 -6.43 2.33
C VAL A 241 24.31 -7.33 3.29
N ASN A 242 23.97 -7.24 4.58
CA ASN A 242 24.54 -8.10 5.60
C ASN A 242 23.79 -9.45 5.68
N TRP A 243 24.31 -10.46 4.98
CA TRP A 243 23.75 -11.81 4.93
C TRP A 243 23.86 -12.64 6.23
N ARG A 244 24.56 -12.16 7.26
CA ARG A 244 24.95 -13.00 8.41
C ARG A 244 23.74 -13.58 9.16
N LEU A 245 22.76 -12.74 9.50
CA LEU A 245 21.56 -13.19 10.22
C LEU A 245 20.69 -14.10 9.34
N PHE A 246 20.49 -13.71 8.07
CA PHE A 246 19.74 -14.49 7.11
C PHE A 246 20.27 -15.93 7.00
N ARG A 247 21.57 -16.10 6.76
CA ARG A 247 22.21 -17.41 6.61
C ARG A 247 22.11 -18.25 7.88
N PHE A 248 22.35 -17.62 9.04
CA PHE A 248 22.18 -18.28 10.34
C PHE A 248 20.76 -18.82 10.53
N MET A 249 19.74 -18.08 10.07
CA MET A 249 18.35 -18.52 10.19
C MET A 249 17.96 -19.59 9.18
N VAL A 250 18.43 -19.53 7.93
CA VAL A 250 18.21 -20.59 6.93
C VAL A 250 18.76 -21.93 7.43
N GLU A 251 19.97 -21.94 7.99
CA GLU A 251 20.57 -23.15 8.57
C GLU A 251 19.73 -23.71 9.72
N ARG A 252 19.16 -22.84 10.57
CA ARG A 252 18.30 -23.29 11.68
C ARG A 252 16.95 -23.83 11.23
N LEU A 253 16.36 -23.26 10.19
CA LEU A 253 15.07 -23.70 9.68
C LEU A 253 15.15 -25.02 8.91
N GLY A 254 16.32 -25.37 8.37
CA GLY A 254 16.57 -26.64 7.68
C GLY A 254 16.91 -27.83 8.58
N CYS A 255 17.05 -27.63 9.89
CA CYS A 255 17.46 -28.68 10.85
C CYS A 255 16.29 -29.40 11.56
N ASN A 256 15.03 -29.19 11.14
CA ASN A 256 13.84 -29.81 11.72
C ASN A 256 13.11 -30.73 10.72
#